data_AF-C0CIN1-F1
#
_entry.id   AF-C0CIN1-F1
#
_cell.length_a   1.000
_cell.length_b   1.000
_cell.length_c   1.000
_cell.angle_alpha   90.00
_cell.angle_beta   90.00
_cell.angle_gamma   90.00
#
_symmetry.space_group_name_H-M   'P 1'
#
loop_
_entity.id
_entity.type
_entity.pdbx_description
1 polymer ?
#
loop_
_entity_poly.entity_id
_entity_poly.type
_entity_poly.pdbx_seq_one_letter_code
_entity_poly.pdbx_strand_id
1 'polypeptide(L)'
;MLIDVITFGEAMVVFIASKEGEFKDVSRYSRGLAGAELNVAVGLTRLGHKVKYVTRLGKDPYGEYILDFIHKEKIDDSGVYMDSNYLTGSYIKSKVKTGDPKVFYFRQNS
;
A
#
# COMPACT_ATOMS: atom_id res chain seq x y z
N MET A 1 8.70 -10.58 -22.29
CA MET A 1 8.85 -9.15 -22.66
C MET A 1 9.88 -8.53 -21.72
N LEU A 2 10.66 -7.54 -22.16
CA LEU A 2 11.62 -6.85 -21.30
C LEU A 2 10.87 -5.94 -20.30
N ILE A 3 11.30 -5.95 -19.03
CA ILE A 3 10.83 -5.04 -17.97
C ILE A 3 11.79 -3.84 -17.92
N ASP A 4 11.27 -2.63 -17.83
CA ASP A 4 12.08 -1.40 -17.78
C ASP A 4 12.55 -1.12 -16.36
N VAL A 5 11.68 -1.33 -15.37
CA VAL A 5 11.95 -1.04 -13.96
C VAL A 5 11.41 -2.14 -13.07
N ILE A 6 12.18 -2.53 -12.05
CA ILE A 6 11.75 -3.41 -10.98
C ILE A 6 11.81 -2.64 -9.67
N THR A 7 10.74 -2.68 -8.90
CA THR A 7 10.67 -2.10 -7.56
C THR A 7 10.44 -3.20 -6.53
N PHE A 8 11.05 -3.07 -5.35
CA PHE A 8 10.95 -4.02 -4.24
C PHE A 8 10.50 -3.25 -3.01
N GLY A 9 9.37 -3.61 -2.42
CA GLY A 9 8.91 -2.91 -1.24
C GLY A 9 7.67 -3.50 -0.60
N GLU A 10 7.27 -2.87 0.50
CA GLU A 10 6.07 -3.22 1.25
C GLU A 10 4.89 -2.37 0.76
N ALA A 11 3.78 -3.02 0.42
CA ALA A 11 2.50 -2.37 0.19
C ALA A 11 1.60 -2.57 1.41
N MET A 12 0.90 -1.52 1.80
CA MET A 12 0.06 -1.49 2.98
C MET A 12 -1.29 -0.87 2.69
N VAL A 13 -2.27 -1.24 3.51
CA VAL A 13 -3.53 -0.51 3.60
C VAL A 13 -3.37 0.67 4.55
N VAL A 14 -3.80 1.86 4.12
CA VAL A 14 -3.85 3.05 4.99
C VAL A 14 -5.28 3.41 5.33
N PHE A 15 -5.53 3.72 6.59
CA PHE A 15 -6.78 4.29 7.09
C PHE A 15 -6.58 5.76 7.42
N ILE A 16 -7.22 6.64 6.67
CA ILE A 16 -7.07 8.09 6.80
C ILE A 16 -8.24 8.64 7.61
N ALA A 17 -7.95 9.30 8.73
CA ALA A 17 -8.95 9.88 9.60
C ALA A 17 -9.85 10.88 8.84
N SER A 18 -11.17 10.82 9.04
CA SER A 18 -12.09 11.72 8.35
C SER A 18 -12.07 13.16 8.89
N LYS A 19 -11.65 13.33 10.15
CA LYS A 19 -11.58 14.59 10.90
C LYS A 19 -10.24 14.73 11.63
N GLU A 20 -9.90 15.96 12.00
CA GLU A 20 -8.76 16.29 12.88
C GLU A 20 -9.01 15.76 14.30
N GLY A 21 -7.92 15.50 15.04
CA GLY A 21 -7.94 15.02 16.42
C GLY A 21 -7.00 13.84 16.67
N GLU A 22 -6.96 13.37 17.91
CA GLU A 22 -6.23 12.15 18.29
C GLU A 22 -6.94 10.90 17.74
N PHE A 23 -6.17 9.85 17.41
CA PHE A 23 -6.70 8.64 16.78
C PHE A 23 -7.86 7.99 17.55
N LYS A 24 -7.76 7.99 18.89
CA LYS A 24 -8.78 7.44 19.80
C LYS A 24 -10.14 8.17 19.74
N ASP A 25 -10.17 9.41 19.24
CA ASP A 25 -11.37 10.26 19.19
C ASP A 25 -11.99 10.30 17.77
N VAL A 26 -11.41 9.56 16.82
CA VAL A 26 -11.88 9.43 15.44
C VAL A 26 -12.55 8.07 15.22
N SER A 27 -13.81 8.08 14.81
CA SER A 27 -14.61 6.87 14.55
C SER A 27 -14.76 6.51 13.07
N ARG A 28 -14.33 7.39 12.16
CA ARG A 28 -14.49 7.21 10.71
C ARG A 28 -13.15 7.39 10.00
N TYR A 29 -12.81 6.41 9.18
CA TYR A 29 -11.61 6.40 8.35
C TYR A 29 -12.00 6.07 6.91
N SER A 30 -11.36 6.71 5.94
CA SER A 30 -11.36 6.24 4.56
C SER A 30 -10.18 5.31 4.33
N ARG A 31 -10.42 4.19 3.64
CA ARG A 31 -9.37 3.26 3.24
C ARG A 31 -8.66 3.76 1.99
N GLY A 32 -7.35 3.61 1.95
CA GLY A 32 -6.51 3.82 0.78
C GLY A 32 -5.35 2.83 0.75
N LEU A 33 -4.44 3.05 -0.20
CA LEU A 33 -3.23 2.26 -0.37
C LEU A 33 -1.99 3.11 -0.10
N ALA A 34 -0.95 2.44 0.35
CA ALA A 34 0.34 3.02 0.64
C ALA A 34 1.47 2.07 0.32
N GLY A 35 2.66 2.62 0.14
CA GLY A 35 3.87 1.91 -0.28
C GLY A 35 4.67 2.84 -1.18
N ALA A 36 5.86 3.23 -0.75
CA ALA A 36 6.66 4.22 -1.48
C ALA A 36 7.01 3.69 -2.87
N GLU A 37 7.44 2.43 -2.93
CA GLU A 37 7.83 1.74 -4.15
C GLU A 37 6.63 1.42 -5.04
N LEU A 38 5.50 1.06 -4.42
CA LEU A 38 4.23 0.88 -5.15
C LEU A 38 3.79 2.19 -5.81
N ASN A 39 3.90 3.33 -5.12
CA ASN A 39 3.56 4.64 -5.70
C ASN A 39 4.47 4.99 -6.89
N VAL A 40 5.76 4.68 -6.80
CA VAL A 40 6.71 4.85 -7.92
C VAL A 40 6.34 3.93 -9.09
N ALA A 41 6.02 2.67 -8.80
CA ALA A 41 5.60 1.72 -9.82
C ALA A 41 4.34 2.18 -10.56
N VAL A 42 3.33 2.65 -9.82
CA VAL A 42 2.11 3.24 -10.40
C VAL A 42 2.45 4.45 -11.28
N GLY A 43 3.29 5.36 -10.79
CA GLY A 43 3.68 6.54 -11.56
C GLY A 43 4.36 6.18 -12.89
N LEU A 44 5.33 5.27 -12.84
CA LEU A 44 6.06 4.80 -14.02
C LEU A 44 5.18 4.03 -15.00
N THR A 45 4.30 3.14 -14.50
CA THR A 45 3.36 2.41 -15.37
C THR A 45 2.39 3.36 -16.07
N ARG A 46 1.90 4.40 -15.38
CA ARG A 46 1.03 5.43 -15.99
C ARG A 46 1.75 6.31 -17.01
N LEU A 47 3.07 6.43 -16.91
CA LEU A 47 3.93 7.10 -17.90
C LEU A 47 4.30 6.19 -19.09
N GLY A 48 3.85 4.93 -19.10
CA GLY A 48 4.02 4.01 -20.21
C GLY A 48 5.20 3.04 -20.08
N HIS A 49 5.89 3.02 -18.93
CA HIS A 49 6.95 2.05 -18.68
C HIS A 49 6.40 0.69 -18.26
N LYS A 50 7.13 -0.38 -18.58
CA LYS A 50 6.84 -1.72 -18.09
C LYS A 50 7.51 -1.92 -16.73
N VAL A 51 6.69 -1.98 -15.68
CA VAL A 51 7.18 -2.08 -14.30
C VAL A 51 6.79 -3.42 -13.70
N LYS A 52 7.74 -4.06 -13.02
CA LYS A 52 7.49 -5.18 -12.11
C LYS A 52 7.56 -4.71 -10.67
N TYR A 53 6.63 -5.17 -9.85
CA TYR A 53 6.67 -4.95 -8.40
C TYR A 53 6.87 -6.27 -7.68
N VAL A 54 7.85 -6.30 -6.79
CA VAL A 54 8.17 -7.45 -5.95
C VAL A 54 7.78 -7.12 -4.53
N THR A 55 6.86 -7.90 -3.98
CA THR A 55 6.33 -7.71 -2.64
C THR A 55 5.82 -9.02 -2.07
N ARG A 56 5.61 -9.05 -0.76
CA ARG A 56 4.95 -10.15 -0.06
C ARG A 56 3.72 -9.61 0.65
N LEU A 57 2.58 -10.22 0.41
CA LEU A 57 1.29 -9.85 1.00
C LEU A 57 0.76 -11.03 1.79
N GLY A 58 -0.03 -10.76 2.82
CA GLY A 58 -0.75 -11.82 3.52
C GLY A 58 -1.90 -12.37 2.66
N LYS A 59 -2.26 -13.64 2.88
CA LYS A 59 -3.51 -14.24 2.36
C LYS A 59 -4.70 -13.77 3.21
N ASP A 60 -4.98 -12.48 3.11
CA ASP A 60 -6.00 -11.79 3.87
C ASP A 60 -6.70 -10.72 2.99
N PRO A 61 -7.82 -10.13 3.44
CA PRO A 61 -8.57 -9.16 2.64
C PRO A 61 -7.79 -7.89 2.26
N TYR A 62 -6.72 -7.53 2.96
CA TYR A 62 -5.88 -6.38 2.60
C TYR A 62 -4.90 -6.77 1.50
N GLY A 63 -4.32 -7.96 1.58
CA GLY A 63 -3.48 -8.51 0.51
C GLY A 63 -4.24 -8.68 -0.80
N GLU A 64 -5.46 -9.23 -0.75
CA GLU A 64 -6.35 -9.33 -1.91
C GLU A 64 -6.65 -7.96 -2.51
N TYR A 65 -6.97 -6.97 -1.67
CA TYR A 65 -7.24 -5.60 -2.11
C TYR A 65 -6.02 -4.94 -2.80
N ILE A 66 -4.81 -5.18 -2.31
CA ILE A 66 -3.57 -4.68 -2.93
C ILE A 66 -3.30 -5.39 -4.25
N LEU A 67 -3.48 -6.71 -4.31
CA LEU A 67 -3.27 -7.50 -5.53
C LEU A 67 -4.21 -7.05 -6.64
N ASP A 68 -5.50 -6.88 -6.34
CA ASP A 68 -6.49 -6.34 -7.29
C ASP A 68 -6.09 -4.96 -7.82
N PHE A 69 -5.51 -4.11 -6.96
CA PHE A 69 -5.01 -2.80 -7.36
C PHE A 69 -3.79 -2.89 -8.27
N ILE A 70 -2.82 -3.77 -7.96
CA ILE A 70 -1.63 -4.02 -8.81
C ILE A 70 -2.08 -4.46 -10.22
N HIS A 71 -3.03 -5.40 -10.30
CA HIS A 71 -3.60 -5.85 -11.57
C HIS A 71 -4.28 -4.72 -12.34
N LYS A 72 -5.09 -3.91 -11.65
CA LYS A 72 -5.79 -2.77 -12.25
C LYS A 72 -4.83 -1.73 -12.83
N GLU A 73 -3.73 -1.46 -12.13
CA GLU A 73 -2.68 -0.53 -12.59
C GLU A 73 -1.77 -1.15 -13.66
N LYS A 74 -1.96 -2.43 -14.03
CA LYS A 74 -1.20 -3.16 -15.05
C LYS A 74 0.30 -3.26 -14.73
N ILE A 75 0.63 -3.32 -13.43
CA ILE A 75 1.97 -3.61 -12.95
C ILE A 75 2.19 -5.13 -13.04
N ASP A 76 3.36 -5.56 -13.50
CA ASP A 76 3.72 -6.99 -13.53
C ASP A 76 3.81 -7.52 -12.09
N ASP A 77 2.94 -8.48 -11.80
CA ASP A 77 2.71 -9.08 -10.49
C ASP A 77 3.41 -10.42 -10.32
N SER A 78 4.25 -10.85 -11.28
CA SER A 78 4.99 -12.12 -11.20
C SER A 78 6.03 -12.15 -10.07
N GLY A 79 6.19 -11.05 -9.33
CA GLY A 79 6.99 -10.94 -8.11
C GLY A 79 6.16 -10.77 -6.84
N VAL A 80 4.83 -10.87 -6.91
CA VAL A 80 3.92 -10.77 -5.77
C VAL A 80 3.72 -12.16 -5.17
N TYR A 81 4.04 -12.31 -3.89
CA TYR A 81 3.87 -13.57 -3.17
C TYR A 81 2.82 -13.43 -2.07
N MET A 82 1.80 -14.28 -2.08
CA MET A 82 0.76 -14.35 -1.06
C MET A 82 1.13 -15.37 0.03
N ASP A 83 1.28 -14.94 1.27
CA ASP A 83 1.73 -15.75 2.41
C ASP A 83 0.60 -15.98 3.43
N SER A 84 0.33 -17.23 3.81
CA SER A 84 -0.69 -17.55 4.83
C SER A 84 -0.19 -17.37 6.27
N ASN A 85 1.13 -17.21 6.47
CA ASN A 85 1.72 -17.18 7.81
C ASN A 85 1.87 -15.76 8.36
N TYR A 86 1.75 -14.73 7.51
CA TYR A 86 1.93 -13.33 7.86
C TYR A 86 0.76 -12.50 7.36
N LEU A 87 0.41 -11.44 8.09
CA LEU A 87 -0.65 -10.51 7.71
C LEU A 87 -0.06 -9.36 6.89
N THR A 88 -0.86 -8.85 5.96
CA THR A 88 -0.58 -7.63 5.21
C THR A 88 -0.55 -6.42 6.16
N GLY A 89 0.51 -5.62 6.06
CA GLY A 89 0.69 -4.43 6.88
C GLY A 89 -0.41 -3.38 6.66
N SER A 90 -0.73 -2.64 7.72
CA SER A 90 -1.59 -1.47 7.61
C SER A 90 -1.14 -0.34 8.54
N TYR A 91 -1.66 0.87 8.35
CA TYR A 91 -1.44 1.96 9.31
C TYR A 91 -2.61 2.95 9.31
N ILE A 92 -2.75 3.68 10.42
CA ILE A 92 -3.68 4.81 10.52
C ILE A 92 -2.92 6.12 10.33
N LYS A 93 -3.55 7.09 9.66
CA LYS A 93 -3.00 8.41 9.33
C LYS A 93 -3.97 9.49 9.80
N SER A 94 -3.47 10.46 10.58
CA SER A 94 -4.31 11.55 11.08
C SER A 94 -4.65 12.53 9.97
N LYS A 95 -5.71 13.31 10.16
CA LYS A 95 -6.03 14.46 9.32
C LYS A 95 -5.47 15.71 9.97
N VAL A 96 -4.80 16.54 9.19
CA VAL A 96 -4.22 17.82 9.62
C VAL A 96 -4.55 18.91 8.61
N LYS A 97 -4.67 20.17 9.06
CA LYS A 97 -4.81 21.33 8.16
C LYS A 97 -3.47 21.77 7.58
N THR A 98 -2.42 21.67 8.38
CA THR A 98 -1.06 22.09 8.06
C THR A 98 -0.06 21.14 8.70
N GLY A 99 1.13 21.03 8.10
CA GLY A 99 2.20 20.16 8.57
C GLY A 99 1.97 18.68 8.28
N ASP A 100 2.80 17.85 8.90
CA ASP A 100 2.80 16.41 8.65
C ASP A 100 1.76 15.68 9.52
N PRO A 101 0.94 14.81 8.92
CA PRO A 101 0.01 13.98 9.67
C PRO A 101 0.76 12.93 10.50
N LYS A 102 0.26 12.68 11.71
CA LYS A 102 0.72 11.56 12.53
C LYS A 102 0.37 10.24 11.85
N VAL A 103 1.23 9.26 12.01
CA VAL A 103 1.02 7.88 11.52
C VAL A 103 1.27 6.89 12.65
N PHE A 104 0.50 5.80 12.66
CA PHE A 104 0.74 4.67 13.56
C PHE A 104 0.62 3.36 12.79
N TYR A 105 1.67 2.55 12.83
CA TYR A 105 1.84 1.38 11.98
C TYR A 105 1.47 0.06 12.67
N PHE A 106 0.79 -0.80 11.92
CA PHE A 106 0.48 -2.21 12.23
C PHE A 106 1.21 -3.11 11.24
N ARG A 107 2.54 -3.18 11.34
CA ARG A 107 3.42 -3.98 10.46
C ARG A 107 4.56 -4.68 11.21
N GLN A 108 4.29 -5.15 12.43
CA GLN A 108 5.32 -5.84 13.20
C GLN A 108 5.79 -7.10 12.45
N ASN A 109 7.11 -7.33 12.43
CA ASN A 109 7.76 -8.45 11.75
C ASN A 109 7.58 -8.46 10.22
N SER A 110 7.36 -7.28 9.62
CA SER A 110 7.35 -7.10 8.16
C SER A 110 8.68 -6.65 7.59
#